data_AF-A0A1S2VDE2-F1
#
_entry.id   AF-A0A1S2VDE2-F1
#
_cell.length_a   1.000
_cell.length_b   1.000
_cell.length_c   1.000
_cell.angle_alpha   90.00
_cell.angle_beta   90.00
_cell.angle_gamma   90.00
#
_symmetry.space_group_name_H-M   'P 1'
#
loop_
_entity.id
_entity.type
_entity.pdbx_description
1 polymer ?
#
loop_
_entity_poly.entity_id
_entity_poly.type
_entity_poly.pdbx_seq_one_letter_code
_entity_poly.pdbx_strand_id
1 'polypeptide(L)'
;MENELSLLADWLATPGYDQGVLLYEKLIGRGFLLTMLMKGADDYNRTKLHQALKARHDQLESELKAKKSAYPDHLKEELAGAGRLMDERVVLKEQMRSLWLSGTSQGDALREKAFRVLDITAELDGIYGKKDFFHAHGYMPDEDVVVSQLTDAELIARRNTLRTYCSRLPRQIIRATSEKRKAELAERLEGYRKELYTIERQLT
;
A
#
# COMPACT_ATOMS: atom_id res chain seq x y z
N MET A 1 3.21 -8.69 -10.81
CA MET A 1 3.72 -7.59 -11.66
C MET A 1 4.85 -6.81 -11.01
N GLU A 2 4.63 -5.93 -10.02
CA GLU A 2 5.72 -5.08 -9.46
C GLU A 2 6.86 -5.91 -8.85
N ASN A 3 6.54 -6.97 -8.10
CA ASN A 3 7.54 -7.89 -7.54
C ASN A 3 8.31 -8.68 -8.64
N GLU A 4 7.61 -9.10 -9.69
CA GLU A 4 8.22 -9.85 -10.81
C GLU A 4 9.16 -8.97 -11.64
N LEU A 5 8.81 -7.70 -11.82
CA LEU A 5 9.68 -6.69 -12.44
C LEU A 5 10.96 -6.49 -11.62
N SER A 6 10.85 -6.36 -10.29
CA SER A 6 12.02 -6.23 -9.42
C SER A 6 12.94 -7.45 -9.52
N LEU A 7 12.39 -8.66 -9.43
CA LEU A 7 13.17 -9.90 -9.54
C LEU A 7 13.89 -10.03 -10.89
N LEU A 8 13.23 -9.63 -11.98
CA LEU A 8 13.83 -9.60 -13.31
C LEU A 8 14.91 -8.52 -13.41
N ALA A 9 14.69 -7.33 -12.87
CA ALA A 9 15.67 -6.25 -12.87
C ALA A 9 16.94 -6.63 -12.08
N ASP A 10 16.78 -7.23 -10.91
CA ASP A 10 17.88 -7.71 -10.07
C ASP A 10 18.70 -8.80 -10.80
N TRP A 11 18.00 -9.73 -11.46
CA TRP A 11 18.65 -10.77 -12.26
C TRP A 11 19.35 -10.21 -13.50
N LEU A 12 18.75 -9.23 -14.19
CA LEU A 12 19.36 -8.56 -15.34
C LEU A 12 20.62 -7.79 -14.95
N ALA A 13 20.69 -7.24 -13.73
CA ALA A 13 21.87 -6.59 -13.19
C ALA A 13 22.99 -7.59 -12.86
N THR A 14 22.64 -8.77 -12.30
CA THR A 14 23.61 -9.83 -11.97
C THR A 14 23.14 -11.20 -12.51
N PRO A 15 23.44 -11.53 -13.78
CA PRO A 15 22.87 -12.72 -14.42
C PRO A 15 23.48 -14.03 -13.90
N GLY A 16 22.71 -14.76 -13.09
CA GLY A 16 23.00 -16.15 -12.70
C GLY A 16 22.25 -17.15 -13.59
N TYR A 17 22.94 -18.13 -14.20
CA TYR A 17 22.29 -19.05 -15.14
C TYR A 17 21.19 -19.90 -14.48
N ASP A 18 21.51 -20.62 -13.40
CA ASP A 18 20.57 -21.53 -12.73
C ASP A 18 19.36 -20.76 -12.17
N GLN A 19 19.61 -19.60 -11.56
CA GLN A 19 18.55 -18.70 -11.09
C GLN A 19 17.69 -18.21 -12.25
N GLY A 20 18.29 -17.89 -13.40
CA GLY A 20 17.57 -17.46 -14.59
C GLY A 20 16.67 -18.55 -15.15
N VAL A 21 17.12 -19.82 -15.18
CA VAL A 21 16.28 -20.95 -15.63
C VAL A 21 15.05 -21.11 -14.74
N LEU A 22 15.21 -20.99 -13.42
CA LEU A 22 14.08 -21.01 -12.47
C LEU A 22 13.13 -19.83 -12.68
N LEU A 23 13.67 -18.63 -12.90
CA LEU A 23 12.87 -17.44 -13.22
C LEU A 23 12.11 -17.60 -14.54
N TYR A 24 12.75 -18.21 -15.55
CA TYR A 24 12.12 -18.50 -16.83
C TYR A 24 10.94 -19.46 -16.66
N GLU A 25 11.13 -20.58 -15.95
CA GLU A 25 10.04 -21.53 -15.70
C GLU A 25 8.88 -20.86 -14.97
N LYS A 26 9.17 -20.01 -13.98
CA LYS A 26 8.15 -19.32 -13.18
C LYS A 26 7.38 -18.25 -13.97
N LEU A 27 8.07 -17.44 -14.78
CA LEU A 27 7.50 -16.20 -15.34
C LEU A 27 7.06 -16.30 -16.80
N ILE A 28 7.64 -17.25 -17.55
CA ILE A 28 7.35 -17.48 -18.98
C ILE A 28 6.65 -18.83 -19.15
N GLY A 29 7.05 -19.83 -18.36
CA GLY A 29 6.42 -21.15 -18.34
C GLY A 29 7.23 -22.23 -19.04
N ARG A 30 6.59 -23.40 -19.21
CA ARG A 30 7.22 -24.60 -19.78
C ARG A 30 7.12 -24.60 -21.30
N GLY A 31 8.19 -25.03 -21.96
CA GLY A 31 8.25 -25.16 -23.41
C GLY A 31 9.58 -25.71 -23.90
N PHE A 32 9.73 -25.80 -25.23
CA PHE A 32 10.96 -26.28 -25.86
C PHE A 32 12.20 -25.50 -25.42
N LEU A 33 12.08 -24.18 -25.24
CA LEU A 33 13.20 -23.37 -24.80
C LEU A 33 13.62 -23.72 -23.36
N LEU A 34 12.67 -23.99 -22.45
CA LEU A 34 13.02 -24.42 -21.10
C LEU A 34 13.73 -25.78 -21.10
N THR A 35 13.25 -26.76 -21.87
CA THR A 35 13.91 -28.08 -21.95
C THR A 35 15.30 -27.97 -22.56
N MET A 36 15.53 -27.02 -23.46
CA MET A 36 16.86 -26.70 -23.98
C MET A 36 17.75 -26.06 -22.91
N LEU A 37 17.25 -25.08 -22.17
CA LEU A 37 17.98 -24.38 -21.10
C LEU A 37 18.37 -25.33 -19.96
N MET A 38 17.52 -26.30 -19.63
CA MET A 38 17.81 -27.32 -18.60
C MET A 38 18.93 -28.29 -19.00
N LYS A 39 19.34 -28.36 -20.28
CA LYS A 39 20.45 -29.23 -20.71
C LYS A 39 21.82 -28.71 -20.31
N GLY A 40 21.92 -27.45 -19.88
CA GLY A 40 23.15 -26.88 -19.33
C GLY A 40 23.49 -25.50 -19.88
N ALA A 41 24.44 -24.86 -19.21
CA ALA A 41 24.87 -23.49 -19.52
C ALA A 41 25.92 -23.47 -20.63
N ASP A 42 25.50 -23.20 -21.86
CA ASP A 42 26.38 -22.80 -22.96
C ASP A 42 26.11 -21.35 -23.38
N ASP A 43 26.98 -20.77 -24.21
CA ASP A 43 26.87 -19.37 -24.62
C ASP A 43 25.56 -19.06 -25.35
N TYR A 44 25.06 -20.03 -26.12
CA TYR A 44 23.80 -19.91 -26.84
C TYR A 44 22.61 -19.87 -25.86
N ASN A 45 22.56 -20.80 -24.91
CA ASN A 45 21.55 -20.90 -23.87
C ASN A 45 21.57 -19.69 -22.93
N ARG A 46 22.76 -19.21 -22.54
CA ARG A 46 22.91 -17.97 -21.74
C ARG A 46 22.32 -16.78 -22.47
N THR A 47 22.62 -16.65 -23.76
CA THR A 47 22.10 -15.57 -24.61
C THR A 47 20.58 -15.67 -24.76
N LYS A 48 20.05 -16.87 -25.03
CA LYS A 48 18.62 -17.09 -25.19
C LYS A 48 17.83 -16.87 -23.91
N LEU A 49 18.37 -17.32 -22.77
CA LEU A 49 17.80 -17.07 -21.46
C LEU A 49 17.71 -15.57 -21.17
N HIS A 50 18.82 -14.85 -21.40
CA HIS A 50 18.86 -13.41 -21.19
C HIS A 50 17.89 -12.65 -22.10
N GLN A 51 17.84 -12.99 -23.39
CA GLN A 51 16.89 -12.40 -24.33
C GLN A 51 15.43 -12.63 -23.90
N ALA A 52 15.09 -13.85 -23.50
CA ALA A 52 13.71 -14.17 -23.11
C ALA A 52 13.30 -13.46 -21.81
N LEU A 53 14.15 -13.46 -20.79
CA LEU A 53 13.87 -12.78 -19.53
C LEU A 53 13.84 -11.25 -19.70
N LYS A 54 14.71 -10.68 -20.53
CA LYS A 54 14.67 -9.26 -20.89
C LYS A 54 13.38 -8.90 -21.65
N ALA A 55 13.00 -9.68 -22.65
CA ALA A 55 11.75 -9.45 -23.37
C ALA A 55 10.54 -9.50 -22.42
N ARG A 56 10.54 -10.43 -21.46
CA ARG A 56 9.50 -10.51 -20.43
C ARG A 56 9.50 -9.30 -19.49
N HIS A 57 10.68 -8.82 -19.09
CA HIS A 57 10.83 -7.59 -18.31
C HIS A 57 10.22 -6.40 -19.05
N ASP A 58 10.63 -6.17 -20.30
CA ASP A 58 10.18 -5.03 -21.11
C ASP A 58 8.65 -5.09 -21.35
N GLN A 59 8.10 -6.29 -21.56
CA GLN A 59 6.66 -6.49 -21.64
C GLN A 59 5.96 -6.07 -20.34
N LEU A 60 6.40 -6.59 -19.18
CA LEU A 60 5.79 -6.26 -17.90
C LEU A 60 5.90 -4.76 -17.57
N GLU A 61 7.02 -4.13 -17.91
CA GLU A 61 7.22 -2.69 -17.75
C GLU A 61 6.22 -1.89 -18.60
N SER A 62 6.03 -2.29 -19.86
CA SER A 62 5.08 -1.64 -20.76
C SER A 62 3.63 -1.79 -20.29
N GLU A 63 3.24 -2.99 -19.83
CA GLU A 63 1.90 -3.27 -19.28
C GLU A 63 1.65 -2.43 -18.01
N LEU A 64 2.65 -2.33 -17.14
CA LEU A 64 2.55 -1.55 -15.92
C LEU A 64 2.45 -0.04 -16.21
N LYS A 65 3.23 0.46 -17.17
CA LYS A 65 3.16 1.85 -17.62
C LYS A 65 1.79 2.19 -18.23
N ALA A 66 1.26 1.30 -19.07
CA ALA A 66 -0.08 1.44 -19.63
C ALA A 66 -1.16 1.48 -18.52
N LYS A 67 -1.10 0.55 -17.56
CA LYS A 67 -2.01 0.53 -16.41
C LYS A 67 -1.95 1.82 -15.59
N LYS A 68 -0.75 2.31 -15.27
CA LYS A 68 -0.57 3.57 -14.53
C LYS A 68 -1.07 4.79 -15.31
N SER A 69 -0.91 4.80 -16.64
CA SER A 69 -1.41 5.88 -17.48
C SER A 69 -2.95 5.96 -17.48
N ALA A 70 -3.60 4.81 -17.37
CA ALA A 70 -5.06 4.68 -17.30
C ALA A 70 -5.67 5.05 -15.94
N TYR A 71 -4.85 5.33 -14.92
CA TYR A 71 -5.38 5.76 -13.62
C TYR A 71 -6.13 7.09 -13.75
N PRO A 72 -7.27 7.24 -13.08
CA PRO A 72 -7.92 8.53 -12.90
C PRO A 72 -6.98 9.53 -12.20
N ASP A 73 -7.16 10.83 -12.49
CA ASP A 73 -6.26 11.87 -11.99
C ASP A 73 -6.25 11.96 -10.46
N HIS A 74 -7.42 11.81 -9.81
CA HIS A 74 -7.51 11.77 -8.35
C HIS A 74 -6.69 10.63 -7.73
N LEU A 75 -6.69 9.43 -8.35
CA LEU A 75 -5.88 8.30 -7.87
C LEU A 75 -4.38 8.56 -8.06
N LYS A 76 -4.00 9.22 -9.16
CA LYS A 76 -2.59 9.63 -9.39
C LYS A 76 -2.13 10.62 -8.32
N GLU A 77 -2.96 11.61 -7.98
CA GLU A 77 -2.66 12.59 -6.93
C GLU A 77 -2.56 11.94 -5.55
N GLU A 78 -3.50 11.06 -5.20
CA GLU A 78 -3.48 10.28 -3.95
C GLU A 78 -2.22 9.43 -3.85
N LEU A 79 -1.84 8.72 -4.92
CA LEU A 79 -0.61 7.92 -4.97
C LEU A 79 0.66 8.78 -4.86
N ALA A 80 0.68 9.98 -5.45
CA ALA A 80 1.77 10.93 -5.26
C ALA A 80 1.81 11.46 -3.80
N GLY A 81 0.65 11.61 -3.16
CA GLY A 81 0.52 11.92 -1.73
C GLY A 81 1.02 10.81 -0.82
N ALA A 82 0.80 9.54 -1.20
CA ALA A 82 1.20 8.37 -0.41
C ALA A 82 2.71 8.33 -0.12
N GLY A 83 3.55 8.79 -1.06
CA GLY A 83 5.00 8.90 -0.82
C GLY A 83 5.33 9.82 0.35
N ARG A 84 4.69 11.00 0.43
CA ARG A 84 4.87 11.95 1.53
C ARG A 84 4.42 11.37 2.87
N LEU A 85 3.32 10.61 2.86
CA LEU A 85 2.83 9.91 4.05
C LEU A 85 3.81 8.83 4.53
N MET A 86 4.42 8.08 3.61
CA MET A 86 5.48 7.11 3.96
C MET A 86 6.69 7.79 4.59
N ASP A 87 7.16 8.90 4.01
CA ASP A 87 8.28 9.68 4.56
C ASP A 87 7.95 10.20 5.96
N GLU A 88 6.76 10.77 6.16
CA GLU A 88 6.28 11.23 7.47
C GLU A 88 6.28 10.08 8.50
N ARG A 89 5.80 8.90 8.10
CA ARG A 89 5.78 7.70 8.96
C ARG A 89 7.17 7.26 9.36
N VAL A 90 8.15 7.31 8.46
CA VAL A 90 9.56 6.97 8.76
C VAL A 90 10.13 7.94 9.78
N VAL A 91 9.93 9.24 9.58
CA VAL A 91 10.40 10.29 10.50
C VAL A 91 9.78 10.12 11.89
N LEU A 92 8.47 9.86 11.98
CA LEU A 92 7.79 9.65 13.25
C LEU A 92 8.31 8.43 13.99
N LYS A 93 8.56 7.32 13.29
CA LYS A 93 9.16 6.12 13.88
C LYS A 93 10.57 6.37 14.39
N GLU A 94 11.37 7.13 13.66
CA GLU A 94 12.71 7.48 14.10
C GLU A 94 12.69 8.36 15.36
N GLN A 95 11.83 9.38 15.38
CA GLN A 95 11.62 10.21 16.57
C GLN A 95 11.17 9.38 17.78
N MET A 96 10.29 8.39 17.59
CA MET A 96 9.88 7.48 18.64
C MET A 96 11.04 6.61 19.14
N ARG A 97 11.91 6.11 18.26
CA ARG A 97 13.12 5.37 18.65
C ARG A 97 14.06 6.24 19.49
N SER A 98 14.30 7.48 19.08
CA SER A 98 15.14 8.41 19.83
C SER A 98 14.60 8.68 21.23
N LEU A 99 13.28 8.88 21.37
CA LEU A 99 12.62 9.07 22.67
C LEU A 99 12.73 7.84 23.58
N TRP A 100 12.66 6.65 22.98
CA TRP A 100 12.82 5.40 23.71
C TRP A 100 14.26 5.22 24.21
N LEU A 101 15.24 5.52 23.36
CA LEU A 101 16.68 5.50 23.71
C LEU A 101 17.03 6.53 24.80
N SER A 102 16.35 7.68 24.84
CA SER A 102 16.52 8.66 25.91
C SER A 102 15.82 8.28 27.23
N GLY A 103 15.35 7.04 27.37
CA GLY A 103 14.72 6.52 28.59
C GLY A 103 13.27 6.95 28.79
N THR A 104 12.66 7.65 27.83
CA THR A 104 11.25 8.04 27.89
C THR A 104 10.39 6.94 27.29
N SER A 105 9.99 5.99 28.13
CA SER A 105 9.16 4.85 27.73
C SER A 105 7.65 5.16 27.71
N GLN A 106 7.23 6.24 28.37
CA GLN A 106 5.84 6.69 28.44
C GLN A 106 5.77 8.23 28.40
N GLY A 107 4.82 8.77 27.64
CA GLY A 107 4.61 10.21 27.55
C GLY A 107 3.60 10.56 26.45
N ASP A 108 2.91 11.68 26.62
CA ASP A 108 1.92 12.15 25.66
C ASP A 108 2.54 12.38 24.27
N ALA A 109 3.78 12.86 24.20
CA ALA A 109 4.52 13.05 22.95
C ALA A 109 4.79 11.74 22.18
N LEU A 110 5.14 10.65 22.88
CA LEU A 110 5.34 9.34 22.26
C LEU A 110 4.01 8.78 21.74
N ARG A 111 2.96 8.95 22.56
CA ARG A 111 1.61 8.51 22.25
C ARG A 111 1.05 9.24 21.02
N GLU A 112 1.21 10.55 20.93
CA GLU A 112 0.76 11.35 19.78
C GLU A 112 1.42 10.90 18.48
N LYS A 113 2.75 10.66 18.49
CA LYS A 113 3.48 10.15 17.32
C LYS A 113 3.00 8.76 16.92
N ALA A 114 2.78 7.86 17.89
CA ALA A 114 2.27 6.53 17.63
C ALA A 114 0.87 6.56 16.98
N PHE A 115 -0.04 7.43 17.44
CA PHE A 115 -1.34 7.58 16.81
C PHE A 115 -1.25 8.16 15.40
N ARG A 116 -0.39 9.15 15.18
CA ARG A 116 -0.20 9.66 13.81
C ARG A 116 0.33 8.58 12.86
N VAL A 117 1.23 7.70 13.32
CA VAL A 117 1.69 6.54 12.53
C VAL A 117 0.53 5.60 12.18
N LEU A 118 -0.42 5.38 13.10
CA LEU A 118 -1.61 4.57 12.83
C LEU A 118 -2.55 5.26 11.84
N ASP A 119 -2.80 6.56 12.00
CA ASP A 119 -3.64 7.34 11.08
C ASP A 119 -3.04 7.32 9.66
N ILE A 120 -1.73 7.54 9.53
CA ILE A 120 -1.03 7.43 8.24
C ILE A 120 -1.18 6.02 7.65
N THR A 121 -1.11 4.98 8.47
CA THR A 121 -1.26 3.60 7.98
C THR A 121 -2.66 3.40 7.40
N ALA A 122 -3.71 3.89 8.08
CA ALA A 122 -5.07 3.83 7.57
C ALA A 122 -5.28 4.67 6.29
N GLU A 123 -4.65 5.86 6.19
CA GLU A 123 -4.66 6.68 4.98
C GLU A 123 -4.00 5.93 3.80
N LEU A 124 -2.84 5.33 4.03
CA LEU A 124 -2.13 4.53 3.02
C LEU A 124 -2.95 3.31 2.58
N ASP A 125 -3.56 2.59 3.53
CA ASP A 125 -4.40 1.42 3.23
C ASP A 125 -5.59 1.81 2.35
N GLY A 126 -6.20 2.98 2.59
CA GLY A 126 -7.26 3.52 1.73
C GLY A 126 -6.80 3.81 0.30
N ILE A 127 -5.63 4.46 0.15
CA ILE A 127 -5.07 4.80 -1.17
C ILE A 127 -4.70 3.52 -1.94
N TYR A 128 -3.99 2.59 -1.30
CA TYR A 128 -3.60 1.33 -1.94
C TYR A 128 -4.79 0.41 -2.17
N GLY A 129 -5.79 0.42 -1.30
CA GLY A 129 -7.05 -0.30 -1.53
C GLY A 129 -7.77 0.18 -2.79
N LYS A 130 -7.84 1.50 -3.03
CA LYS A 130 -8.36 2.06 -4.29
C LYS A 130 -7.54 1.65 -5.51
N LYS A 131 -6.20 1.67 -5.40
CA LYS A 131 -5.28 1.21 -6.45
C LYS A 131 -5.54 -0.27 -6.80
N ASP A 132 -5.63 -1.12 -5.79
CA ASP A 132 -5.82 -2.56 -5.95
C ASP A 132 -7.20 -2.88 -6.51
N PHE A 133 -8.25 -2.17 -6.05
CA PHE A 133 -9.59 -2.27 -6.62
C PHE A 133 -9.58 -1.90 -8.11
N PHE A 134 -8.97 -0.76 -8.47
CA PHE A 134 -8.87 -0.34 -9.86
C PHE A 134 -8.11 -1.37 -10.71
N HIS A 135 -7.07 -2.00 -10.15
CA HIS A 135 -6.36 -3.08 -10.84
C HIS A 135 -7.20 -4.34 -11.06
N ALA A 136 -8.07 -4.69 -10.12
CA ALA A 136 -8.92 -5.86 -10.21
C ALA A 136 -10.13 -5.65 -11.13
N HIS A 137 -10.70 -4.44 -11.12
CA HIS A 137 -12.00 -4.18 -11.74
C HIS A 137 -11.96 -3.23 -12.94
N GLY A 138 -10.91 -2.41 -13.09
CA GLY A 138 -10.77 -1.45 -14.19
C GLY A 138 -11.60 -0.18 -14.05
N TYR A 139 -12.27 0.02 -12.91
CA TYR A 139 -13.02 1.23 -12.55
C TYR A 139 -12.80 1.57 -11.06
N MET A 140 -13.18 2.77 -10.64
CA MET A 140 -13.04 3.21 -9.24
C MET A 140 -14.27 2.82 -8.42
N PRO A 141 -14.10 2.46 -7.13
CA PRO A 141 -15.24 2.19 -6.27
C PRO A 141 -16.03 3.49 -6.07
N ASP A 142 -17.36 3.42 -6.22
CA ASP A 142 -18.23 4.53 -5.85
C ASP A 142 -18.02 4.85 -4.37
N GLU A 143 -17.90 6.14 -4.02
CA GLU A 143 -17.55 6.58 -2.67
C GLU A 143 -18.52 6.05 -1.59
N ASP A 144 -19.74 5.68 -2.00
CA ASP A 144 -20.78 5.12 -1.13
C ASP A 144 -20.67 3.59 -0.87
N VAL A 145 -19.83 2.86 -1.62
CA VAL A 145 -19.85 1.37 -1.63
C VAL A 145 -18.79 0.73 -0.74
N VAL A 146 -17.76 1.47 -0.32
CA VAL A 146 -16.55 0.93 0.35
C VAL A 146 -16.84 0.17 1.65
N VAL A 147 -17.94 0.47 2.35
CA VAL A 147 -18.28 -0.24 3.60
C VAL A 147 -18.84 -1.65 3.35
N SER A 148 -19.21 -2.01 2.11
CA SER A 148 -19.98 -3.22 1.81
C SER A 148 -19.15 -4.49 1.56
N GLN A 149 -17.81 -4.42 1.63
CA GLN A 149 -16.92 -5.57 1.31
C GLN A 149 -16.03 -6.02 2.48
N LEU A 150 -16.14 -5.41 3.66
CA LEU A 150 -15.35 -5.82 4.82
C LEU A 150 -15.94 -7.11 5.42
N THR A 151 -15.06 -8.02 5.86
CA THR A 151 -15.48 -9.18 6.64
C THR A 151 -16.01 -8.76 8.01
N ASP A 152 -16.86 -9.56 8.64
CA ASP A 152 -17.42 -9.25 9.97
C ASP A 152 -16.33 -8.94 11.02
N ALA A 153 -15.20 -9.65 10.96
CA ALA A 153 -14.06 -9.41 11.85
C ALA A 153 -13.42 -8.04 11.62
N GLU A 154 -13.27 -7.61 10.36
CA GLU A 154 -12.73 -6.31 9.98
C GLU A 154 -13.72 -5.18 10.29
N LEU A 155 -15.02 -5.40 10.10
CA LEU A 155 -16.08 -4.47 10.50
C LEU A 155 -16.06 -4.23 12.03
N ILE A 156 -15.89 -5.29 12.83
CA ILE A 156 -15.77 -5.17 14.29
C ILE A 156 -14.50 -4.40 14.68
N ALA A 157 -13.36 -4.70 14.05
CA ALA A 157 -12.11 -3.99 14.31
C ALA A 157 -12.25 -2.50 13.96
N ARG A 158 -12.84 -2.19 12.80
CA ARG A 158 -13.09 -0.82 12.34
C ARG A 158 -14.06 -0.09 13.26
N ARG A 159 -15.16 -0.73 13.68
CA ARG A 159 -16.11 -0.18 14.68
C ARG A 159 -15.40 0.24 15.96
N ASN A 160 -14.54 -0.62 16.51
CA ASN A 160 -13.83 -0.32 17.76
C ASN A 160 -12.85 0.86 17.60
N THR A 161 -12.18 0.95 16.46
CA THR A 161 -11.33 2.08 16.10
C THR A 161 -12.14 3.38 15.99
N LEU A 162 -13.26 3.35 15.28
CA LEU A 162 -14.15 4.52 15.12
C LEU A 162 -14.75 5.00 16.45
N ARG A 163 -15.16 4.09 17.34
CA ARG A 163 -15.61 4.43 18.70
C ARG A 163 -14.54 5.16 19.49
N THR A 164 -13.28 4.72 19.35
CA THR A 164 -12.13 5.39 19.98
C THR A 164 -11.99 6.82 19.47
N TYR A 165 -12.03 7.04 18.15
CA TYR A 165 -11.92 8.38 17.57
C TYR A 165 -13.10 9.28 17.94
N CYS A 166 -14.33 8.77 17.88
CA CYS A 166 -15.54 9.50 18.26
C CYS A 166 -15.53 9.95 19.73
N SER A 167 -14.91 9.17 20.63
CA SER A 167 -14.79 9.54 22.04
C SER A 167 -13.73 10.63 22.31
N ARG A 168 -12.73 10.72 21.44
CA ARG A 168 -11.50 11.50 21.70
C ARG A 168 -11.43 12.82 20.93
N LEU A 169 -11.94 12.87 19.71
CA LEU A 169 -12.02 14.09 18.91
C LEU A 169 -12.77 15.23 19.63
N PRO A 170 -13.89 15.00 20.35
CA PRO A 170 -14.53 16.05 21.15
C PRO A 170 -13.59 16.69 22.17
N ARG A 171 -12.73 15.88 22.81
CA ARG A 171 -11.73 16.38 23.78
C ARG A 171 -10.62 17.18 23.08
N GLN A 172 -10.25 16.80 21.85
CA GLN A 172 -9.28 17.55 21.06
C GLN A 172 -9.85 18.86 20.52
N ILE A 173 -11.13 18.90 20.14
CA ILE A 173 -11.83 20.13 19.73
C ILE A 173 -11.84 21.14 20.88
N ILE A 174 -12.13 20.70 22.11
CA ILE A 174 -12.11 21.56 23.30
C ILE A 174 -10.71 22.12 23.58
N ARG A 175 -9.67 21.33 23.33
CA ARG A 175 -8.27 21.71 23.57
C ARG A 175 -7.64 22.53 22.43
N ALA A 176 -8.25 22.55 21.24
CA ALA A 176 -7.71 23.27 20.10
C ALA A 176 -7.86 24.79 20.29
N THR A 177 -6.76 25.52 20.14
CA THR A 177 -6.72 26.98 20.32
C THR A 177 -7.17 27.74 19.08
N SER A 178 -7.04 27.14 17.89
CA SER A 178 -7.38 27.75 16.61
C SER A 178 -8.77 27.32 16.13
N GLU A 179 -9.61 28.27 15.72
CA GLU A 179 -10.94 28.00 15.15
C GLU A 179 -10.88 27.16 13.87
N LYS A 180 -9.87 27.39 13.02
CA LYS A 180 -9.66 26.55 11.83
C LYS A 180 -9.44 25.08 12.21
N ARG A 181 -8.63 24.85 13.25
CA ARG A 181 -8.34 23.49 13.72
C ARG A 181 -9.56 22.84 14.38
N LYS A 182 -10.39 23.61 15.08
CA LYS A 182 -11.67 23.12 15.62
C LYS A 182 -12.61 22.68 14.51
N ALA A 183 -12.72 23.47 13.44
CA ALA A 183 -13.56 23.14 12.28
C ALA A 183 -13.11 21.83 11.60
N GLU A 184 -11.81 21.67 11.32
CA GLU A 184 -11.25 20.44 10.74
C GLU A 184 -11.53 19.20 11.62
N LEU A 185 -11.36 19.32 12.94
CA LEU A 185 -11.61 18.23 13.88
C LEU A 185 -13.10 17.90 14.00
N ALA A 186 -13.97 18.90 13.90
CA ALA A 186 -15.42 18.72 13.91
C ALA A 186 -15.92 18.02 12.64
N GLU A 187 -15.40 18.41 11.47
CA GLU A 187 -15.71 17.76 10.20
C GLU A 187 -15.29 16.28 10.21
N ARG A 188 -14.08 15.99 10.70
CA ARG A 188 -13.60 14.60 10.87
C ARG A 188 -14.47 13.79 11.85
N LEU A 189 -14.88 14.41 12.95
CA LEU A 189 -15.76 13.76 13.93
C LEU A 189 -17.10 13.38 13.29
N GLU A 190 -17.67 14.26 12.48
CA GLU A 190 -18.93 14.00 11.78
C GLU A 190 -18.77 12.87 10.75
N GLY A 191 -17.65 12.86 10.01
CA GLY A 191 -17.31 11.75 9.11
C GLY A 191 -17.25 10.40 9.82
N TYR A 192 -16.52 10.31 10.94
CA TYR A 192 -16.42 9.07 11.70
C TYR A 192 -17.74 8.63 12.34
N ARG A 193 -18.61 9.56 12.72
CA ARG A 193 -19.95 9.23 13.24
C ARG A 193 -20.82 8.60 12.16
N LYS A 194 -20.81 9.16 10.95
CA LYS A 194 -21.55 8.60 9.80
C LYS A 194 -21.04 7.21 9.45
N GLU A 195 -19.72 7.03 9.39
CA GLU A 195 -19.10 5.74 9.13
C GLU A 195 -19.44 4.70 10.21
N LEU A 196 -19.38 5.09 11.49
CA LEU A 196 -19.73 4.23 12.62
C LEU A 196 -21.19 3.76 12.52
N TYR A 197 -22.11 4.68 12.19
CA TYR A 197 -23.53 4.35 12.00
C TYR A 197 -23.74 3.33 10.88
N THR A 198 -23.05 3.50 9.74
CA THR A 198 -23.14 2.56 8.61
C THR A 198 -22.63 1.17 9.00
N ILE A 199 -21.49 1.09 9.70
CA ILE A 199 -20.92 -0.19 10.16
C ILE A 199 -21.82 -0.86 11.20
N GLU A 200 -22.36 -0.10 12.17
CA GLU A 200 -23.28 -0.64 13.17
C GLU A 200 -24.56 -1.20 12.53
N ARG A 201 -25.06 -0.55 11.47
CA ARG A 201 -26.19 -1.04 10.69
C ARG A 201 -25.89 -2.30 9.88
N GLN A 202 -24.65 -2.49 9.40
CA GLN A 202 -24.25 -3.70 8.67
C GLN A 202 -24.00 -4.91 9.59
N LEU A 203 -23.62 -4.66 10.84
CA LEU A 203 -23.39 -5.68 11.86
C LEU A 203 -24.66 -6.11 12.63
N THR A 204 -25.80 -5.44 12.39
CA THR A 204 -27.10 -5.73 13.03
C THR A 204 -28.00 -6.49 12.06
#